data_AF-A0A2D6BIN4-F1
#
_entry.id   AF-A0A2D6BIN4-F1
#
_cell.length_a   1.000
_cell.length_b   1.000
_cell.length_c   1.000
_cell.angle_alpha   90.00
_cell.angle_beta   90.00
_cell.angle_gamma   90.00
#
_symmetry.space_group_name_H-M   'P 1'
#
loop_
_entity.id
_entity.type
_entity.pdbx_description
1 polymer ?
#
loop_
_entity_poly.entity_id
_entity_poly.type
_entity_poly.pdbx_seq_one_letter_code
_entity_poly.pdbx_strand_id
1 'polypeptide(L)'
;MDAAAHEGPTAVRPRRPRGDLVREYETTFIVQPEISDEGCNELLTKVDGVLEREGATRLLHDDQGKRRLAYEIRKFQKGRYVTTYYLDEGKSVAPLERTLRLDESVLRFLTVMRNEEVVDIETRKKEAAEEERIRAERARERAEREAEEEKARQLAAQQAQQAQQAQPPAEAAASGEDGDGKAQASEAGEAEAPAPAAEPAPTAEPAPAAESAPAAESSDDKETEG
;
A
#
# COMPACT_ATOMS: atom_id res chain seq x y z
N MET A 1 46.68 37.33 3.49
CA MET A 1 45.28 37.62 3.08
C MET A 1 45.10 36.83 1.82
N ASP A 2 44.73 35.55 1.93
CA ASP A 2 44.62 34.66 0.76
C ASP A 2 43.30 33.92 0.86
N ALA A 3 42.31 34.44 0.11
CA ALA A 3 41.01 33.84 -0.05
C ALA A 3 41.04 32.94 -1.29
N ALA A 4 41.19 31.64 -1.06
CA ALA A 4 41.10 30.62 -2.09
C ALA A 4 39.64 30.44 -2.54
N ALA A 5 39.26 31.12 -3.62
CA ALA A 5 38.01 30.89 -4.33
C ALA A 5 38.01 29.48 -4.95
N HIS A 6 37.24 28.57 -4.36
CA HIS A 6 36.92 27.27 -4.93
C HIS A 6 35.67 27.39 -5.81
N GLU A 7 35.85 27.83 -7.05
CA GLU A 7 34.80 27.70 -8.08
C GLU A 7 35.01 26.37 -8.81
N GLY A 8 34.39 25.31 -8.28
CA GLY A 8 34.24 24.06 -9.02
C GLY A 8 33.29 24.28 -10.21
N PRO A 9 33.46 23.56 -11.34
CA PRO A 9 32.59 23.70 -12.49
C PRO A 9 31.18 23.21 -12.12
N THR A 10 30.26 24.14 -11.90
CA THR A 10 28.82 23.85 -11.93
C THR A 10 28.50 23.32 -13.33
N ALA A 11 28.36 22.01 -13.46
CA ALA A 11 27.90 21.37 -14.68
C ALA A 11 26.48 21.86 -14.97
N VAL A 12 26.37 22.92 -15.77
CA VAL A 12 25.10 23.35 -16.37
C VAL A 12 24.66 22.19 -17.25
N ARG A 13 23.67 21.41 -16.77
CA ARG A 13 23.07 20.35 -17.58
C ARG A 13 22.65 20.99 -18.91
N PRO A 14 23.03 20.40 -20.06
CA PRO A 14 22.66 20.97 -21.35
C PRO A 14 21.14 21.17 -21.37
N ARG A 15 20.70 22.36 -21.80
CA ARG A 15 19.28 22.62 -22.03
C ARG A 15 18.83 21.70 -23.16
N ARG A 16 18.31 20.52 -22.80
CA ARG A 16 17.75 19.56 -23.75
C ARG A 16 16.66 20.24 -24.57
N PRO A 17 16.53 19.92 -25.86
CA PRO A 17 15.50 20.48 -26.71
C PRO A 17 14.12 20.25 -26.07
N ARG A 18 13.37 21.35 -25.84
CA ARG A 18 11.98 21.32 -25.40
C ARG A 18 11.13 20.99 -26.62
N GLY A 19 10.87 19.73 -26.90
CA GLY A 19 10.15 19.36 -28.11
C GLY A 19 9.51 18.00 -28.08
N ASP A 20 10.30 16.95 -28.34
CA ASP A 20 9.71 15.76 -28.99
C ASP A 20 10.10 14.44 -28.33
N LEU A 21 10.56 14.47 -27.08
CA LEU A 21 10.92 13.26 -26.35
C LEU A 21 9.73 12.77 -25.53
N VAL A 22 9.29 11.55 -25.82
CA VAL A 22 8.32 10.83 -25.00
C VAL A 22 8.99 10.45 -23.69
N ARG A 23 8.32 10.79 -22.59
CA ARG A 23 8.79 10.54 -21.23
C ARG A 23 7.85 9.56 -20.55
N GLU A 24 8.40 8.80 -19.62
CA GLU A 24 7.59 7.98 -18.73
C GLU A 24 7.33 8.74 -17.44
N TYR A 25 6.06 8.86 -17.11
CA TYR A 25 5.59 9.43 -15.87
C TYR A 25 4.90 8.35 -15.04
N GLU A 26 5.06 8.46 -13.74
CA GLU A 26 4.25 7.75 -12.76
C GLU A 26 3.50 8.79 -11.93
N THR A 27 2.22 8.56 -11.71
CA THR A 27 1.40 9.39 -10.83
C THR A 27 0.76 8.50 -9.78
N THR A 28 1.26 8.62 -8.55
CA THR A 28 0.71 7.94 -7.39
C THR A 28 -0.25 8.87 -6.69
N PHE A 29 -1.46 8.41 -6.45
CA PHE A 29 -2.47 9.14 -5.69
C PHE A 29 -3.10 8.26 -4.62
N ILE A 30 -3.48 8.91 -3.53
CA ILE A 30 -4.08 8.30 -2.36
C ILE A 30 -5.55 8.66 -2.36
N VAL A 31 -6.41 7.65 -2.44
CA VAL A 31 -7.86 7.79 -2.41
C VAL A 31 -8.37 7.52 -0.99
N GLN A 32 -9.47 8.16 -0.63
CA GLN A 32 -10.18 7.91 0.63
C GLN A 32 -10.48 6.41 0.81
N PRO A 33 -10.33 5.85 2.02
CA PRO A 33 -10.50 4.42 2.28
C PRO A 33 -11.97 3.96 2.25
N GLU A 34 -12.90 4.91 2.35
CA GLU A 34 -14.36 4.69 2.36
C GLU A 34 -14.96 4.63 0.96
N ILE A 35 -14.20 5.00 -0.08
CA ILE A 35 -14.67 4.87 -1.45
C ILE A 35 -14.94 3.39 -1.77
N SER A 36 -16.02 3.13 -2.50
CA SER A 36 -16.28 1.81 -3.04
C SER A 36 -15.32 1.48 -4.19
N ASP A 37 -15.23 0.21 -4.57
CA ASP A 37 -14.42 -0.20 -5.72
C ASP A 37 -14.94 0.44 -7.02
N GLU A 38 -16.26 0.62 -7.15
CA GLU A 38 -16.87 1.31 -8.28
C GLU A 38 -16.44 2.77 -8.35
N GLY A 39 -16.50 3.51 -7.23
CA GLY A 39 -16.07 4.91 -7.20
C GLY A 39 -14.58 5.07 -7.53
N CYS A 40 -13.74 4.11 -7.13
CA CYS A 40 -12.33 4.07 -7.51
C CYS A 40 -12.17 3.84 -9.03
N ASN A 41 -12.94 2.92 -9.62
CA ASN A 41 -12.92 2.65 -11.05
C ASN A 41 -13.43 3.85 -11.87
N GLU A 42 -14.42 4.57 -11.38
CA GLU A 42 -14.87 5.83 -11.98
C GLU A 42 -13.76 6.88 -11.98
N LEU A 43 -13.03 7.02 -10.87
CA LEU A 43 -11.87 7.91 -10.79
C LEU A 43 -10.78 7.50 -11.79
N LEU A 44 -10.48 6.20 -11.91
CA LEU A 44 -9.52 5.70 -12.90
C LEU A 44 -9.98 5.98 -14.33
N THR A 45 -11.26 5.81 -14.61
CA THR A 45 -11.85 6.12 -15.93
C THR A 45 -11.73 7.62 -16.24
N LYS A 46 -11.93 8.50 -15.25
CA LYS A 46 -11.72 9.95 -15.41
C LYS A 46 -10.24 10.27 -15.70
N VAL A 47 -9.32 9.62 -14.99
CA VAL A 47 -7.87 9.76 -15.22
C VAL A 47 -7.51 9.32 -16.64
N ASP A 48 -7.98 8.16 -17.07
CA ASP A 48 -7.77 7.64 -18.43
C ASP A 48 -8.33 8.59 -19.48
N GLY A 49 -9.53 9.13 -19.27
CA GLY A 49 -10.13 10.13 -20.16
C GLY A 49 -9.36 11.46 -20.22
N VAL A 50 -8.60 11.84 -19.18
CA VAL A 50 -7.67 12.99 -19.26
C VAL A 50 -6.45 12.62 -20.09
N LEU A 51 -5.85 11.45 -19.83
CA LEU A 51 -4.67 10.98 -20.54
C LEU A 51 -4.94 10.85 -22.05
N GLU A 52 -6.06 10.23 -22.44
CA GLU A 52 -6.47 10.07 -23.83
C GLU A 52 -6.69 11.40 -24.55
N ARG A 53 -7.31 12.38 -23.87
CA ARG A 53 -7.57 13.71 -24.44
C ARG A 53 -6.28 14.49 -24.75
N GLU A 54 -5.26 14.30 -23.92
CA GLU A 54 -3.97 14.98 -24.08
C GLU A 54 -2.99 14.19 -24.97
N GLY A 55 -3.40 13.02 -25.49
CA GLY A 55 -2.59 12.17 -26.35
C GLY A 55 -1.57 11.30 -25.61
N ALA A 56 -1.69 11.18 -24.28
CA ALA A 56 -0.84 10.33 -23.48
C ALA A 56 -1.23 8.86 -23.66
N THR A 57 -0.22 7.98 -23.66
CA THR A 57 -0.42 6.54 -23.68
C THR A 57 -0.38 6.01 -22.25
N ARG A 58 -1.52 5.54 -21.73
CA ARG A 58 -1.54 4.81 -20.46
C ARG A 58 -0.83 3.45 -20.61
N LEU A 59 0.07 3.14 -19.68
CA LEU A 59 0.77 1.86 -19.59
C LEU A 59 0.06 0.90 -18.64
N LEU A 60 -0.15 1.32 -17.39
CA LEU A 60 -0.67 0.44 -16.33
C LEU A 60 -1.26 1.25 -15.16
N HIS A 61 -2.29 0.69 -14.53
CA HIS A 61 -2.72 1.06 -13.18
C HIS A 61 -2.28 -0.01 -12.16
N ASP A 62 -1.49 0.38 -11.17
CA ASP A 62 -1.10 -0.45 -10.04
C ASP A 62 -1.90 -0.03 -8.80
N ASP A 63 -2.87 -0.86 -8.41
CA ASP A 63 -3.65 -0.69 -7.19
C ASP A 63 -3.05 -1.51 -6.05
N GLN A 64 -2.53 -0.82 -5.06
CA GLN A 64 -1.83 -1.42 -3.92
C GLN A 64 -2.75 -1.67 -2.72
N GLY A 65 -4.06 -1.45 -2.89
CA GLY A 65 -5.08 -1.65 -1.87
C GLY A 65 -5.00 -0.61 -0.74
N LYS A 66 -5.74 -0.90 0.33
CA LYS A 66 -5.85 -0.02 1.51
C LYS A 66 -4.64 -0.21 2.42
N ARG A 67 -3.91 0.88 2.70
CA ARG A 67 -2.71 0.89 3.57
C ARG A 67 -2.84 1.96 4.65
N ARG A 68 -2.16 1.76 5.78
CA ARG A 68 -2.12 2.75 6.86
C ARG A 68 -1.19 3.90 6.48
N LEU A 69 -1.65 5.13 6.65
CA LEU A 69 -0.87 6.34 6.43
C LEU A 69 0.04 6.59 7.65
N ALA A 70 1.18 7.26 7.42
CA ALA A 70 2.09 7.62 8.50
C ALA A 70 1.47 8.64 9.48
N TYR A 71 0.61 9.51 8.97
CA TYR A 71 -0.15 10.50 9.72
C TYR A 71 -1.53 10.69 9.11
N GLU A 72 -2.42 11.33 9.84
CA GLU A 72 -3.79 11.57 9.44
C GLU A 72 -3.87 12.65 8.34
N ILE A 73 -4.51 12.34 7.21
CA ILE A 73 -4.78 13.29 6.13
C ILE A 73 -6.29 13.44 6.01
N ARG A 74 -6.81 14.67 6.17
CA ARG A 74 -8.25 14.97 6.13
C ARG A 74 -9.08 14.02 7.01
N LYS A 75 -8.60 13.68 8.21
CA LYS A 75 -9.23 12.74 9.17
C LYS A 75 -9.16 11.24 8.83
N PHE A 76 -8.42 10.86 7.80
CA PHE A 76 -8.21 9.47 7.46
C PHE A 76 -6.82 8.98 7.90
N GLN A 77 -6.78 7.84 8.59
CA GLN A 77 -5.54 7.13 8.97
C GLN A 77 -5.15 6.03 7.98
N LYS A 78 -6.03 5.71 7.03
CA LYS A 78 -5.82 4.72 5.97
C LYS A 78 -6.14 5.38 4.63
N GLY A 79 -5.54 4.89 3.55
CA GLY A 79 -5.84 5.32 2.19
C GLY A 79 -5.58 4.19 1.20
N ARG A 80 -6.29 4.21 0.08
CA ARG A 80 -6.01 3.29 -1.04
C ARG A 80 -4.98 3.93 -1.95
N TYR A 81 -3.88 3.23 -2.21
CA TYR A 81 -2.81 3.73 -3.06
C TYR A 81 -3.00 3.21 -4.48
N VAL A 82 -3.06 4.12 -5.44
CA VAL A 82 -3.12 3.77 -6.86
C VAL A 82 -2.03 4.52 -7.60
N THR A 83 -1.29 3.82 -8.44
CA THR A 83 -0.23 4.40 -9.28
C THR A 83 -0.56 4.18 -10.74
N THR A 84 -0.62 5.26 -11.51
CA THR A 84 -0.80 5.22 -12.95
C THR A 84 0.53 5.49 -13.65
N TYR A 85 0.95 4.57 -14.51
CA TYR A 85 2.10 4.72 -15.40
C TYR A 85 1.61 5.13 -16.78
N TYR A 86 2.25 6.14 -17.38
CA TYR A 86 1.89 6.61 -18.71
C TYR A 86 3.08 7.25 -19.43
N LEU A 87 2.99 7.25 -20.75
CA LEU A 87 3.94 7.88 -21.65
C LEU A 87 3.34 9.16 -22.23
N ASP A 88 4.08 10.26 -22.15
CA ASP A 88 3.63 11.56 -22.64
C ASP A 88 4.82 12.49 -22.93
N GLU A 89 4.59 13.54 -23.72
CA GLU A 89 5.53 14.64 -23.99
C GLU A 89 5.56 15.67 -22.82
N GLY A 90 4.73 15.48 -21.80
CA GLY A 90 4.63 16.32 -20.60
C GLY A 90 3.45 17.28 -20.59
N LYS A 91 2.56 17.23 -21.59
CA LYS A 91 1.36 18.08 -21.71
C LYS A 91 0.24 17.62 -20.78
N SER A 92 0.12 16.31 -20.56
CA SER A 92 -0.95 15.68 -19.78
C SER A 92 -0.82 15.85 -18.27
N VAL A 93 0.39 16.14 -17.75
CA VAL A 93 0.66 16.27 -16.31
C VAL A 93 -0.20 17.35 -15.65
N ALA A 94 -0.21 18.57 -16.18
CA ALA A 94 -0.95 19.68 -15.55
C ALA A 94 -2.49 19.50 -15.58
N PRO A 95 -3.10 19.07 -16.70
CA PRO A 95 -4.52 18.68 -16.74
C PRO A 95 -4.87 17.53 -15.79
N LEU A 96 -4.00 16.52 -15.68
CA LEU A 96 -4.19 15.39 -14.78
C LEU A 96 -4.17 15.83 -13.32
N GLU A 97 -3.13 16.57 -12.90
CA GLU A 97 -3.03 17.11 -11.53
C GLU A 97 -4.21 18.01 -11.18
N ARG A 98 -4.69 18.81 -12.14
CA ARG A 98 -5.89 19.64 -11.94
C ARG A 98 -7.12 18.79 -11.68
N THR A 99 -7.31 17.72 -12.44
CA THR A 99 -8.45 16.79 -12.26
C THR A 99 -8.38 16.11 -10.91
N LEU A 100 -7.21 15.57 -10.53
CA LEU A 100 -6.98 14.93 -9.23
C LEU A 100 -7.14 15.90 -8.05
N ARG A 101 -6.80 17.18 -8.22
CA ARG A 101 -6.98 18.21 -7.20
C ARG A 101 -8.45 18.59 -7.00
N LEU A 102 -9.25 18.54 -8.07
CA LEU A 102 -10.68 18.86 -8.03
C LEU A 102 -11.53 17.72 -7.45
N ASP A 103 -11.05 16.48 -7.55
CA ASP A 103 -11.77 15.33 -7.02
C ASP A 103 -11.57 15.23 -5.49
N GLU A 104 -12.67 15.31 -4.74
CA GLU A 104 -12.64 15.30 -3.27
C GLU A 104 -12.18 13.95 -2.70
N SER A 105 -12.39 12.86 -3.45
CA SER A 105 -11.99 11.51 -3.06
C SER A 105 -10.47 11.33 -3.00
N VAL A 106 -9.72 12.20 -3.66
CA VAL A 106 -8.25 12.18 -3.65
C VAL A 106 -7.73 12.98 -2.45
N LEU A 107 -6.96 12.31 -1.60
CA LEU A 107 -6.32 12.90 -0.43
C LEU A 107 -5.02 13.61 -0.78
N ARG A 108 -4.18 12.95 -1.60
CA ARG A 108 -2.86 13.43 -2.00
C ARG A 108 -2.47 12.77 -3.32
N PHE A 109 -1.66 13.46 -4.12
CA PHE A 109 -1.04 12.91 -5.31
C PHE A 109 0.40 13.38 -5.43
N LEU A 110 1.21 12.60 -6.13
CA LEU A 110 2.57 12.91 -6.51
C LEU A 110 2.81 12.38 -7.92
N THR A 111 3.25 13.26 -8.82
CA THR A 111 3.70 12.88 -10.16
C THR A 111 5.22 12.94 -10.21
N VAL A 112 5.83 11.85 -10.67
CA VAL A 112 7.27 11.70 -10.83
C VAL A 112 7.56 11.35 -12.29
N MET A 113 8.63 11.93 -12.83
CA MET A 113 9.18 11.51 -14.11
C MET A 113 10.09 10.31 -13.86
N ARG A 114 9.68 9.14 -14.34
CA ARG A 114 10.41 7.88 -14.15
C ARG A 114 11.55 7.74 -15.15
N ASN A 115 11.28 8.04 -16.43
CA ASN A 115 12.27 8.02 -17.49
C ASN A 115 12.17 9.29 -18.36
N GLU A 116 13.32 9.91 -18.62
CA GLU A 116 13.41 11.18 -19.37
C GLU A 116 13.29 10.98 -20.89
N GLU A 117 13.52 9.76 -21.37
CA GLU A 117 13.50 9.42 -22.80
C GLU A 117 13.09 7.97 -22.99
N VAL A 118 12.01 7.76 -23.73
CA VAL A 118 11.49 6.46 -24.13
C VAL A 118 11.55 6.37 -25.64
N VAL A 119 12.50 5.61 -26.16
CA VAL A 119 12.76 5.45 -27.60
C VAL A 119 11.78 4.47 -28.24
N ASP A 120 11.47 3.37 -27.54
CA ASP A 120 10.57 2.33 -28.03
C ASP A 120 9.30 2.25 -27.16
N ILE A 121 8.24 2.86 -27.68
CA ILE A 121 6.91 2.90 -27.05
C ILE A 121 6.26 1.50 -27.08
N GLU A 122 6.47 0.73 -28.15
CA GLU A 122 5.80 -0.57 -28.31
C GLU A 122 6.38 -1.62 -27.36
N THR A 123 7.70 -1.66 -27.26
CA THR A 123 8.37 -2.53 -26.28
C THR A 123 7.95 -2.16 -24.86
N ARG A 124 7.88 -0.86 -24.53
CA ARG A 124 7.37 -0.46 -23.20
C ARG A 124 5.91 -0.78 -22.95
N LYS A 125 5.04 -0.72 -23.97
CA LYS A 125 3.65 -1.20 -23.83
C LYS A 125 3.60 -2.69 -23.54
N LYS A 126 4.41 -3.51 -24.22
CA LYS A 126 4.47 -4.96 -24.01
C LYS A 126 4.96 -5.30 -22.61
N GLU A 127 6.06 -4.67 -22.18
CA GLU A 127 6.60 -4.82 -20.83
C GLU A 127 5.57 -4.42 -19.77
N ALA A 128 4.89 -3.29 -19.94
CA ALA A 128 3.83 -2.85 -19.03
C ALA A 128 2.65 -3.84 -18.96
N ALA A 129 2.25 -4.41 -20.10
CA ALA A 129 1.18 -5.41 -20.14
C ALA A 129 1.60 -6.74 -19.48
N GLU A 130 2.86 -7.14 -19.63
CA GLU A 130 3.40 -8.30 -18.90
C GLU A 130 3.47 -8.02 -17.40
N GLU A 131 3.95 -6.85 -17.00
CA GLU A 131 3.95 -6.41 -15.59
C GLU A 131 2.53 -6.38 -15.01
N GLU A 132 1.54 -5.91 -15.76
CA GLU A 132 0.13 -5.92 -15.37
C GLU A 132 -0.35 -7.35 -15.10
N ARG A 133 -0.08 -8.27 -16.02
CA ARG A 133 -0.47 -9.68 -15.88
C ARG A 133 0.19 -10.33 -14.67
N ILE A 134 1.49 -10.13 -14.49
CA ILE A 134 2.25 -10.67 -13.35
C ILE A 134 1.72 -10.09 -12.03
N ARG A 135 1.47 -8.78 -11.97
CA ARG A 135 0.93 -8.12 -10.77
C ARG A 135 -0.49 -8.59 -10.48
N ALA A 136 -1.33 -8.77 -11.50
CA ALA A 136 -2.69 -9.27 -11.35
C ALA A 136 -2.72 -10.72 -10.86
N GLU A 137 -1.86 -11.58 -11.38
CA GLU A 137 -1.71 -12.97 -10.91
C GLU A 137 -1.28 -13.00 -9.44
N ARG A 138 -0.23 -12.26 -9.08
CA ARG A 138 0.24 -12.16 -7.69
C ARG A 138 -0.82 -11.54 -6.76
N ALA A 139 -1.64 -10.62 -7.24
CA ALA A 139 -2.73 -10.04 -6.47
C ALA A 139 -3.85 -11.05 -6.22
N ARG A 140 -4.21 -11.86 -7.23
CA ARG A 140 -5.20 -12.96 -7.08
C ARG A 140 -4.72 -14.01 -6.10
N GLU A 141 -3.47 -14.45 -6.23
CA GLU A 141 -2.88 -15.44 -5.31
C GLU A 141 -2.89 -14.93 -3.86
N ARG A 142 -2.54 -13.66 -3.63
CA ARG A 142 -2.63 -13.06 -2.29
C ARG A 142 -4.08 -13.01 -1.77
N ALA A 143 -5.03 -12.60 -2.61
CA ALA A 143 -6.43 -12.53 -2.24
C ALA A 143 -7.03 -13.92 -1.92
N GLU A 144 -6.63 -14.96 -2.66
CA GLU A 144 -7.04 -16.35 -2.40
C GLU A 144 -6.51 -16.83 -1.04
N ARG A 145 -5.22 -16.61 -0.75
CA ARG A 145 -4.63 -16.95 0.55
C ARG A 145 -5.29 -16.21 1.71
N GLU A 146 -5.54 -14.91 1.56
CA GLU A 146 -6.25 -14.12 2.56
C GLU A 146 -7.69 -14.64 2.79
N ALA A 147 -8.41 -15.00 1.72
CA ALA A 147 -9.75 -15.56 1.83
C ALA A 147 -9.77 -16.95 2.48
N GLU A 148 -8.77 -17.80 2.24
CA GLU A 148 -8.61 -19.09 2.90
C GLU A 148 -8.32 -18.93 4.39
N GLU A 149 -7.42 -18.00 4.76
CA GLU A 149 -7.16 -17.65 6.15
C GLU A 149 -8.40 -17.10 6.86
N GLU A 150 -9.17 -16.23 6.20
CA GLU A 150 -10.43 -15.72 6.75
C GLU A 150 -11.47 -16.83 6.94
N LYS A 151 -11.63 -17.73 5.96
CA LYS A 151 -12.51 -18.90 6.09
C LYS A 151 -12.07 -19.81 7.24
N ALA A 152 -10.77 -20.06 7.38
CA ALA A 152 -10.23 -20.86 8.49
C ALA A 152 -10.50 -20.20 9.85
N ARG A 153 -10.31 -18.87 9.95
CA ARG A 153 -10.66 -18.09 11.17
C ARG A 153 -12.14 -18.14 11.48
N GLN A 154 -13.01 -18.04 10.48
CA GLN A 154 -14.46 -18.13 10.65
C GLN A 154 -14.89 -19.52 11.12
N LEU A 155 -14.35 -20.59 10.51
CA LEU A 155 -14.61 -21.97 10.92
C LEU A 155 -14.14 -22.23 12.36
N ALA A 156 -12.94 -21.77 12.71
CA ALA A 156 -12.42 -21.89 14.08
C ALA A 156 -13.29 -21.12 15.10
N ALA A 157 -13.73 -19.91 14.75
CA ALA A 157 -14.65 -19.13 15.59
C ALA A 157 -16.01 -19.82 15.75
N GLN A 158 -16.57 -20.39 14.68
CA GLN A 158 -17.83 -21.15 14.73
C GLN A 158 -17.67 -22.41 15.59
N GLN A 159 -16.57 -23.15 15.46
CA GLN A 159 -16.28 -24.33 16.28
C GLN A 159 -16.11 -23.95 17.76
N ALA A 160 -15.43 -22.85 18.06
CA ALA A 160 -15.28 -22.35 19.43
C ALA A 160 -16.63 -21.93 20.04
N GLN A 161 -17.50 -21.26 19.26
CA GLN A 161 -18.85 -20.90 19.69
C GLN A 161 -19.72 -22.15 19.93
N GLN A 162 -19.64 -23.16 19.05
CA GLN A 162 -20.36 -24.43 19.23
C GLN A 162 -19.86 -25.20 20.47
N ALA A 163 -18.55 -25.22 20.72
CA ALA A 163 -17.97 -25.86 21.90
C ALA A 163 -18.40 -25.17 23.22
N GLN A 164 -18.55 -23.84 23.22
CA GLN A 164 -19.09 -23.09 24.35
C GLN A 164 -20.58 -23.38 24.60
N GLN A 165 -21.36 -23.62 23.54
CA GLN A 165 -22.79 -23.97 23.66
C GLN A 165 -23.04 -25.44 24.02
N ALA A 166 -22.09 -26.34 23.74
CA ALA A 166 -22.20 -27.78 24.02
C ALA A 166 -21.75 -28.18 25.44
N GLN A 167 -21.23 -27.26 26.26
CA GLN A 167 -21.01 -27.52 27.69
C GLN A 167 -22.37 -27.55 28.41
N PRO A 168 -22.79 -28.67 29.02
CA PRO A 168 -24.06 -28.71 29.74
C PRO A 168 -23.99 -27.78 30.96
N PRO A 169 -25.12 -27.20 31.42
CA PRO A 169 -25.13 -26.45 32.67
C PRO A 169 -24.88 -27.42 33.82
N ALA A 170 -23.63 -27.49 34.28
CA ALA A 170 -23.27 -28.13 35.53
C ALA A 170 -23.58 -27.19 36.71
N GLU A 171 -24.85 -26.81 36.87
CA GLU A 171 -25.42 -26.29 38.11
C GLU A 171 -26.96 -26.21 38.04
N ALA A 172 -27.61 -27.34 37.77
CA ALA A 172 -28.89 -27.64 38.41
C ALA A 172 -28.58 -28.52 39.63
N ALA A 173 -27.98 -27.89 40.64
CA ALA A 173 -27.75 -28.50 41.93
C ALA A 173 -29.09 -28.87 42.56
N ALA A 174 -29.18 -30.12 43.00
CA ALA A 174 -30.10 -30.52 44.04
C ALA A 174 -29.94 -29.60 45.27
N SER A 175 -31.04 -29.01 45.73
CA SER A 175 -31.29 -28.77 47.15
C SER A 175 -32.79 -28.58 47.36
N GLY A 176 -33.39 -29.54 48.05
CA GLY A 176 -34.70 -29.39 48.67
C GLY A 176 -34.56 -28.75 50.06
N GLU A 177 -35.69 -28.22 50.50
CA GLU A 177 -36.15 -28.01 51.88
C GLU A 177 -35.44 -26.97 52.79
N ASP A 178 -36.26 -25.96 53.11
CA ASP A 178 -36.51 -25.31 54.41
C ASP A 178 -35.40 -24.57 55.17
N GLY A 179 -35.71 -23.31 55.53
CA GLY A 179 -34.96 -22.57 56.55
C GLY A 179 -35.21 -21.06 56.58
N ASP A 180 -36.32 -20.67 57.21
CA ASP A 180 -36.62 -19.30 57.67
C ASP A 180 -35.49 -18.70 58.53
N GLY A 181 -35.13 -17.42 58.31
CA GLY A 181 -34.02 -16.80 59.05
C GLY A 181 -33.76 -15.33 58.73
N LYS A 182 -34.60 -14.45 59.27
CA LYS A 182 -34.44 -12.99 59.30
C LYS A 182 -33.23 -12.56 60.16
N ALA A 183 -32.31 -11.76 59.64
CA ALA A 183 -31.43 -10.89 60.44
C ALA A 183 -30.94 -9.67 59.64
N GLN A 184 -31.06 -8.50 60.25
CA GLN A 184 -30.70 -7.16 59.75
C GLN A 184 -29.25 -6.78 60.07
N ALA A 185 -28.71 -5.90 59.21
CA ALA A 185 -27.81 -4.75 59.46
C ALA A 185 -26.40 -4.97 60.03
N SER A 186 -25.37 -4.44 59.36
CA SER A 186 -24.71 -3.14 59.64
C SER A 186 -23.28 -3.04 59.06
N GLU A 187 -22.98 -1.84 58.53
CA GLU A 187 -21.71 -1.07 58.47
C GLU A 187 -20.36 -1.79 58.22
N ALA A 188 -19.65 -1.51 57.12
CA ALA A 188 -18.80 -0.34 56.78
C ALA A 188 -17.31 -0.68 56.91
N GLY A 189 -16.53 -0.45 55.85
CA GLY A 189 -15.09 -0.77 55.79
C GLY A 189 -14.44 -0.32 54.48
N GLU A 190 -13.97 0.92 54.50
CA GLU A 190 -13.18 1.70 53.55
C GLU A 190 -11.92 1.01 52.95
N ALA A 191 -11.55 1.36 51.71
CA ALA A 191 -10.18 1.64 51.22
C ALA A 191 -10.19 1.69 49.68
N GLU A 192 -10.11 2.86 49.03
CA GLU A 192 -8.87 3.61 48.69
C GLU A 192 -8.23 3.11 47.38
N ALA A 193 -8.27 3.98 46.36
CA ALA A 193 -7.52 3.84 45.10
C ALA A 193 -6.01 3.92 45.36
N PRO A 194 -5.14 3.35 44.48
CA PRO A 194 -4.51 4.23 43.50
C PRO A 194 -4.13 3.57 42.15
N ALA A 195 -3.97 4.38 41.09
CA ALA A 195 -3.16 4.09 39.90
C ALA A 195 -1.67 3.84 40.31
N PRO A 196 -0.73 3.21 39.54
CA PRO A 196 -0.35 3.61 38.16
C PRO A 196 0.36 2.54 37.25
N ALA A 197 0.68 2.95 36.02
CA ALA A 197 1.86 2.63 35.17
C ALA A 197 2.45 1.19 35.08
N ALA A 198 2.73 0.73 33.85
CA ALA A 198 4.10 0.45 33.35
C ALA A 198 4.09 -0.33 32.01
N GLU A 199 4.85 0.20 31.04
CA GLU A 199 5.40 -0.58 29.92
C GLU A 199 6.26 -1.76 30.43
N PRO A 200 6.49 -2.77 29.58
CA PRO A 200 7.89 -2.99 29.21
C PRO A 200 8.10 -3.33 27.72
N ALA A 201 9.05 -2.63 27.08
CA ALA A 201 9.90 -3.18 26.01
C ALA A 201 10.91 -4.20 26.63
N PRO A 202 11.90 -4.84 25.93
CA PRO A 202 12.32 -4.79 24.52
C PRO A 202 12.81 -6.16 23.92
N THR A 203 13.40 -6.09 22.71
CA THR A 203 14.56 -6.88 22.21
C THR A 203 14.30 -8.20 21.46
N ALA A 204 14.64 -8.24 20.17
CA ALA A 204 15.89 -8.84 19.67
C ALA A 204 15.78 -9.20 18.17
N GLU A 205 16.64 -8.57 17.37
CA GLU A 205 17.15 -9.07 16.09
C GLU A 205 17.63 -10.54 16.21
N PRO A 206 17.59 -11.31 15.11
CA PRO A 206 18.85 -11.46 14.37
C PRO A 206 18.70 -11.44 12.84
N ALA A 207 19.72 -10.86 12.21
CA ALA A 207 20.13 -11.09 10.81
C ALA A 207 20.30 -12.60 10.50
N PRO A 208 20.26 -13.07 9.23
CA PRO A 208 21.35 -12.77 8.28
C PRO A 208 20.93 -12.60 6.80
N ALA A 209 21.64 -11.69 6.12
CA ALA A 209 21.81 -11.70 4.66
C ALA A 209 23.30 -11.60 4.33
N ALA A 210 23.81 -12.59 3.60
CA ALA A 210 25.09 -12.71 2.87
C ALA A 210 25.42 -14.22 2.83
N GLU A 211 25.73 -14.92 1.75
CA GLU A 211 26.27 -14.56 0.44
C GLU A 211 26.31 -15.85 -0.39
N SER A 212 25.76 -15.87 -1.60
CA SER A 212 26.27 -16.70 -2.70
C SER A 212 25.72 -16.20 -4.03
N ALA A 213 26.65 -15.75 -4.87
CA ALA A 213 26.43 -15.16 -6.18
C ALA A 213 25.83 -16.16 -7.19
N PRO A 214 25.02 -15.70 -8.17
CA PRO A 214 24.84 -16.43 -9.41
C PRO A 214 25.95 -16.08 -10.42
N ALA A 215 26.47 -17.14 -11.04
CA ALA A 215 27.42 -17.12 -12.13
C ALA A 215 26.86 -16.42 -13.38
N ALA A 216 27.74 -15.69 -14.06
CA ALA A 216 27.54 -15.16 -15.39
C ALA A 216 28.03 -16.18 -16.44
N GLU A 217 27.12 -16.66 -17.29
CA GLU A 217 27.36 -16.93 -18.71
C GLU A 217 26.87 -15.68 -19.47
N SER A 218 27.39 -15.21 -20.60
CA SER A 218 28.47 -15.59 -21.50
C SER A 218 28.59 -14.40 -22.47
N SER A 219 29.76 -14.13 -23.02
CA SER A 219 29.88 -13.30 -24.22
C SER A 219 30.96 -13.87 -25.12
N ASP A 220 30.50 -14.40 -26.24
CA ASP A 220 31.17 -14.44 -27.55
C ASP A 220 32.33 -13.45 -27.66
N ASP A 221 33.49 -13.95 -28.09
CA ASP A 221 34.27 -13.21 -29.09
C ASP A 221 34.96 -14.19 -30.05
N LYS A 222 34.98 -13.72 -31.28
CA LYS A 222 35.23 -14.39 -32.55
C LYS A 222 36.61 -13.93 -33.04
N GLU A 223 37.18 -14.64 -34.01
CA GLU A 223 38.40 -14.26 -34.76
C GLU A 223 39.71 -14.56 -33.99
N THR A 224 40.83 -15.04 -34.56
CA THR A 224 41.28 -15.31 -35.93
C THR A 224 42.62 -16.07 -35.85
N GLU A 225 42.97 -16.75 -36.94
CA GLU A 225 44.27 -17.25 -37.42
C GLU A 225 45.57 -17.06 -36.58
N GLY A 226 46.38 -18.12 -36.59
CA GLY A 226 47.81 -18.12 -36.24
C GLY A 226 48.39 -19.54 -36.26
#